data_AF-A0AAN6K3P2-F1
#
_entry.id   AF-A0AAN6K3P2-F1
#
_cell.length_a   1.000
_cell.length_b   1.000
_cell.length_c   1.000
_cell.angle_alpha   90.00
_cell.angle_beta   90.00
_cell.angle_gamma   90.00
#
_symmetry.space_group_name_H-M   'P 1'
#
loop_
_entity.id
_entity.type
_entity.pdbx_description
1 polymer ?
#
loop_
_entity_poly.entity_id
_entity_poly.type
_entity_poly.pdbx_seq_one_letter_code
_entity_poly.pdbx_strand_id
1 'polypeptide(L)'
;MANPPPQHNSYLPLYTPPQVAHHEWRTASNSAAYLLPSLSALATSTPNLRLLDVGCGSGTISTSLAALIPSGSVTATDISPEILARAKDLAAKAGVANISFQEADIYALPFEDGTFDVVHASMVLSHVDDPVQAYREMLRVTRPNGGLVANRESDLRMWSYYPPLPGLRRAHEVLLATTREGGGNVDAGAKLVAWAMEAGVGKEAIEVSMGTWMYSSVEERRMWGDTMVERCRRGGGREKALEMGIATEADFESMAEAWAEWQAAEDACHGMMHGEILIRK
;
A
#
# COMPACT_ATOMS: atom_id res chain seq x y z
N MET A 1 17.47 -26.76 19.27
CA MET A 1 17.95 -25.45 18.75
C MET A 1 16.81 -24.90 17.93
N ALA A 2 16.21 -23.78 18.34
CA ALA A 2 15.16 -23.15 17.55
C ALA A 2 15.78 -22.65 16.23
N ASN A 3 15.14 -22.93 15.09
CA ASN A 3 15.56 -22.36 13.83
C ASN A 3 15.56 -20.82 13.96
N PRO A 4 16.55 -20.13 13.39
CA PRO A 4 16.46 -18.67 13.28
C PRO A 4 15.16 -18.30 12.55
N PRO A 5 14.49 -17.19 12.91
CA PRO A 5 13.34 -16.72 12.16
C PRO A 5 13.75 -16.55 10.69
N PRO A 6 12.83 -16.82 9.74
CA PRO A 6 13.12 -16.62 8.33
C PRO A 6 13.64 -15.20 8.11
N GLN A 7 14.74 -15.07 7.35
CA GLN A 7 15.17 -13.76 6.84
C GLN A 7 14.12 -13.31 5.84
N HIS A 8 13.13 -12.55 6.32
CA HIS A 8 12.12 -11.91 5.49
C HIS A 8 12.78 -10.91 4.54
N ASN A 9 12.25 -10.79 3.33
CA ASN A 9 12.71 -9.83 2.33
C ASN A 9 12.86 -8.44 2.97
N SER A 10 14.08 -7.93 3.01
CA SER A 10 14.41 -6.64 3.63
C SER A 10 13.96 -5.51 2.71
N TYR A 11 12.66 -5.36 2.52
CA TYR A 11 12.09 -4.22 1.81
C TYR A 11 12.17 -3.01 2.74
N LEU A 12 13.30 -2.32 2.70
CA LEU A 12 13.43 -0.95 3.20
C LEU A 12 13.29 -0.03 1.98
N PRO A 13 12.09 0.53 1.71
CA PRO A 13 12.00 1.58 0.70
C PRO A 13 12.88 2.74 1.18
N LEU A 14 13.87 3.12 0.37
CA LEU A 14 14.56 4.38 0.58
C LEU A 14 13.49 5.49 0.58
N TYR A 15 13.37 6.26 1.67
CA TYR A 15 12.36 7.31 1.80
C TYR A 15 12.87 8.63 1.20
N THR A 16 13.01 8.69 -0.13
CA THR A 16 13.37 9.97 -0.79
C THR A 16 12.21 10.98 -0.72
N PRO A 17 12.47 12.30 -0.77
CA PRO A 17 11.41 13.32 -0.68
C PRO A 17 10.24 13.15 -1.68
N PRO A 18 10.46 12.78 -2.97
CA PRO A 18 9.37 12.51 -3.90
C PRO A 18 8.53 11.27 -3.52
N GLN A 19 9.18 10.18 -3.09
CA GLN A 19 8.47 8.98 -2.63
C GLN A 19 7.63 9.25 -1.39
N VAL A 20 8.15 10.06 -0.48
CA VAL A 20 7.42 10.54 0.69
C VAL A 20 6.21 11.39 0.27
N ALA A 21 6.37 12.32 -0.67
CA ALA A 21 5.26 13.13 -1.17
C ALA A 21 4.15 12.29 -1.80
N HIS A 22 4.49 11.24 -2.56
CA HIS A 22 3.50 10.28 -3.07
C HIS A 22 2.81 9.49 -1.97
N HIS A 23 3.55 9.00 -0.97
CA HIS A 23 2.93 8.33 0.16
C HIS A 23 1.97 9.25 0.91
N GLU A 24 2.32 10.53 1.06
CA GLU A 24 1.53 11.53 1.77
C GLU A 24 0.35 12.10 0.96
N TRP A 25 0.33 11.89 -0.36
CA TRP A 25 -0.84 12.15 -1.20
C TRP A 25 -1.99 11.17 -0.91
N ARG A 26 -1.69 10.00 -0.34
CA ARG A 26 -2.69 8.95 -0.07
C ARG A 26 -3.49 9.26 1.19
N THR A 27 -4.81 9.17 1.08
CA THR A 27 -5.77 9.38 2.18
C THR A 27 -6.81 8.26 2.18
N ALA A 28 -7.67 8.23 3.19
CA ALA A 28 -8.81 7.35 3.25
C ALA A 28 -9.72 7.53 2.02
N SER A 29 -9.90 8.76 1.52
CA SER A 29 -10.79 9.04 0.38
C SER A 29 -10.27 8.57 -0.97
N ASN A 30 -8.95 8.48 -1.18
CA ASN A 30 -8.38 8.04 -2.47
C ASN A 30 -7.74 6.63 -2.42
N SER A 31 -7.50 6.09 -1.23
CA SER A 31 -6.77 4.82 -1.03
C SER A 31 -7.51 3.82 -0.15
N ALA A 32 -8.62 4.22 0.48
CA ALA A 32 -9.51 3.34 1.25
C ALA A 32 -11.00 3.65 0.99
N ALA A 33 -11.33 4.23 -0.18
CA ALA A 33 -12.69 4.68 -0.51
C ALA A 33 -13.73 3.55 -0.38
N TYR A 34 -13.34 2.34 -0.80
CA TYR A 34 -14.14 1.12 -0.74
C TYR A 34 -14.53 0.72 0.69
N LEU A 35 -13.72 1.07 1.70
CA LEU A 35 -13.98 0.81 3.11
C LEU A 35 -14.96 1.81 3.73
N LEU A 36 -15.02 3.06 3.24
CA LEU A 36 -15.69 4.15 3.95
C LEU A 36 -17.18 3.92 4.25
N PRO A 37 -18.00 3.35 3.34
CA PRO A 37 -19.40 3.05 3.66
C PRO A 37 -19.55 2.07 4.83
N SER A 38 -18.74 1.00 4.84
CA SER A 38 -18.76 0.01 5.92
C SER A 38 -18.21 0.58 7.23
N LEU A 39 -17.15 1.40 7.16
CA LEU A 39 -16.57 2.07 8.34
C LEU A 39 -17.58 3.02 8.99
N SER A 40 -18.29 3.82 8.20
CA SER A 40 -19.32 4.75 8.70
C SER A 40 -20.46 4.02 9.41
N ALA A 41 -20.95 2.91 8.82
CA ALA A 41 -21.99 2.09 9.43
C ALA A 41 -21.52 1.43 10.75
N LEU A 42 -20.28 0.93 10.79
CA LEU A 42 -19.69 0.35 12.00
C LEU A 42 -19.47 1.41 13.09
N ALA A 43 -18.96 2.59 12.74
CA ALA A 43 -18.75 3.69 13.68
C ALA A 43 -20.07 4.18 14.32
N THR A 44 -21.19 4.07 13.59
CA THR A 44 -22.52 4.41 14.10
C THR A 44 -23.05 3.34 15.08
N SER A 45 -22.79 2.06 14.80
CA SER A 45 -23.35 0.93 15.56
C SER A 45 -22.44 0.43 16.69
N THR A 46 -21.15 0.75 16.65
CA THR A 46 -20.13 0.29 17.59
C THR A 46 -19.44 1.48 18.25
N PRO A 47 -19.93 1.95 19.41
CA PRO A 47 -19.25 2.97 20.19
C PRO A 47 -17.82 2.53 20.54
N ASN A 48 -16.85 3.44 20.47
CA ASN A 48 -15.43 3.16 20.70
C ASN A 48 -14.82 2.15 19.71
N LEU A 49 -15.26 2.18 18.45
CA LEU A 49 -14.73 1.34 17.37
C LEU A 49 -13.19 1.33 17.37
N ARG A 50 -12.61 0.14 17.34
CA ARG A 50 -11.16 -0.09 17.32
C ARG A 50 -10.73 -0.53 15.92
N LEU A 51 -9.94 0.31 15.27
CA LEU A 51 -9.36 0.02 13.95
C LEU A 51 -7.85 -0.24 14.07
N LEU A 52 -7.37 -1.32 13.46
CA LEU A 52 -5.96 -1.57 13.23
C LEU A 52 -5.62 -1.24 11.78
N ASP A 53 -4.57 -0.45 11.56
CA ASP A 53 -3.97 -0.24 10.24
C ASP A 53 -2.59 -0.90 10.22
N VAL A 54 -2.41 -1.91 9.37
CA VAL A 54 -1.19 -2.71 9.26
C VAL A 54 -0.37 -2.23 8.08
N GLY A 55 0.92 -1.92 8.31
CA GLY A 55 1.82 -1.31 7.33
C GLY A 55 1.45 0.13 7.01
N CYS A 56 1.35 0.98 8.05
CA CYS A 56 0.82 2.34 7.93
C CYS A 56 1.72 3.31 7.14
N GLY A 57 3.01 2.99 6.96
CA GLY A 57 3.98 3.87 6.32
C GLY A 57 4.00 5.25 6.98
N SER A 58 3.94 6.32 6.18
CA SER A 58 3.94 7.71 6.66
C SER A 58 2.67 8.13 7.41
N GLY A 59 1.69 7.23 7.58
CA GLY A 59 0.53 7.42 8.44
C GLY A 59 -0.61 8.24 7.86
N THR A 60 -0.55 8.75 6.63
CA THR A 60 -1.61 9.62 6.09
C THR A 60 -2.96 8.93 5.95
N ILE A 61 -2.98 7.67 5.48
CA ILE A 61 -4.20 6.87 5.44
C ILE A 61 -4.72 6.68 6.87
N SER A 62 -3.88 6.22 7.80
CA SER A 62 -4.25 5.96 9.19
C SER A 62 -4.80 7.21 9.90
N THR A 63 -4.12 8.35 9.76
CA THR A 63 -4.54 9.65 10.33
C THR A 63 -5.88 10.09 9.74
N SER A 64 -6.08 9.93 8.43
CA SER A 64 -7.36 10.26 7.81
C SER A 64 -8.50 9.31 8.19
N LEU A 65 -8.22 8.02 8.39
CA LEU A 65 -9.19 7.06 8.94
C LEU A 65 -9.57 7.43 10.38
N ALA A 66 -8.59 7.76 11.21
CA ALA A 66 -8.81 8.19 12.60
C ALA A 66 -9.71 9.43 12.69
N ALA A 67 -9.52 10.40 11.81
CA ALA A 67 -10.36 11.60 11.72
C ALA A 67 -11.83 11.28 11.34
N LEU A 68 -12.10 10.19 10.63
CA LEU A 68 -13.45 9.74 10.27
C LEU A 68 -14.18 9.01 11.40
N ILE A 69 -13.45 8.58 12.45
CA ILE A 69 -14.01 7.87 13.61
C ILE A 69 -13.65 8.58 14.92
N PRO A 70 -14.07 9.84 15.15
CA PRO A 70 -13.61 10.65 16.30
C PRO A 70 -14.00 10.07 17.67
N SER A 71 -15.01 9.20 17.74
CA SER A 71 -15.40 8.46 18.96
C SER A 71 -14.72 7.09 19.09
N GLY A 72 -13.99 6.65 18.07
CA GLY A 72 -13.21 5.41 18.04
C GLY A 72 -11.72 5.66 18.22
N SER A 73 -10.92 4.62 17.96
CA SER A 73 -9.46 4.67 18.05
C SER A 73 -8.80 3.91 16.90
N VAL A 74 -7.66 4.42 16.43
CA VAL A 74 -6.81 3.75 15.45
C VAL A 74 -5.50 3.33 16.12
N THR A 75 -5.10 2.07 15.95
CA THR A 75 -3.74 1.61 16.17
C THR A 75 -3.10 1.40 14.81
N ALA A 76 -2.03 2.12 14.51
CA ALA A 76 -1.31 2.03 13.25
C ALA A 76 0.05 1.34 13.48
N THR A 77 0.39 0.36 12.64
CA THR A 77 1.60 -0.45 12.81
C THR A 77 2.45 -0.46 11.56
N ASP A 78 3.76 -0.52 11.74
CA ASP A 78 4.74 -0.69 10.67
C ASP A 78 5.98 -1.41 11.23
N ILE A 79 6.76 -2.07 10.38
CA ILE A 79 8.01 -2.72 10.81
C ILE A 79 9.15 -1.71 10.98
N SER A 80 9.04 -0.53 10.35
CA SER A 80 10.08 0.49 10.36
C SER A 80 9.86 1.53 11.48
N PRO A 81 10.72 1.59 12.51
CA PRO A 81 10.61 2.61 13.55
C PRO A 81 10.84 4.04 13.01
N GLU A 82 11.63 4.20 11.94
CA GLU A 82 11.89 5.49 11.30
C GLU A 82 10.62 6.08 10.68
N ILE A 83 9.85 5.28 9.94
CA ILE A 83 8.63 5.79 9.30
C ILE A 83 7.53 6.07 10.32
N LEU A 84 7.49 5.30 11.42
CA LEU A 84 6.57 5.53 12.53
C LEU A 84 6.81 6.88 13.22
N ALA A 85 8.07 7.33 13.33
CA ALA A 85 8.36 8.67 13.85
C ALA A 85 7.74 9.76 12.96
N ARG A 86 7.87 9.62 11.64
CA ARG A 86 7.23 10.53 10.68
C ARG A 86 5.71 10.49 10.77
N ALA A 87 5.13 9.31 10.89
CA ALA A 87 3.68 9.13 11.01
C ALA A 87 3.10 9.80 12.26
N LYS A 88 3.81 9.72 13.40
CA LYS A 88 3.47 10.42 14.64
C LYS A 88 3.46 11.94 14.45
N ASP A 89 4.51 12.48 13.82
CA ASP A 89 4.61 13.93 13.55
C ASP A 89 3.48 14.42 12.63
N LEU A 90 3.10 13.60 11.64
CA LEU A 90 2.01 13.92 10.72
C LEU A 90 0.66 13.98 11.44
N ALA A 91 0.35 12.97 12.25
CA ALA A 91 -0.89 12.94 13.04
C ALA A 91 -0.99 14.13 14.02
N ALA A 92 0.13 14.46 14.68
CA ALA A 92 0.21 15.60 15.60
C ALA A 92 -0.05 16.93 14.88
N LYS A 93 0.56 17.15 13.72
CA LYS A 93 0.31 18.36 12.89
C LYS A 93 -1.12 18.46 12.39
N ALA A 94 -1.77 17.31 12.14
CA ALA A 94 -3.18 17.25 11.75
C ALA A 94 -4.16 17.42 12.93
N GLY A 95 -3.67 17.48 14.18
CA GLY A 95 -4.50 17.60 15.37
C GLY A 95 -5.34 16.35 15.68
N VAL A 96 -4.94 15.18 15.16
CA VAL A 96 -5.67 13.91 15.32
C VAL A 96 -5.09 13.15 16.50
N ALA A 97 -5.86 13.06 17.59
CA ALA A 97 -5.40 12.51 18.87
C ALA A 97 -5.84 11.06 19.15
N ASN A 98 -6.82 10.54 18.40
CA ASN A 98 -7.38 9.19 18.59
C ASN A 98 -6.61 8.11 17.80
N ILE A 99 -5.30 8.30 17.63
CA ILE A 99 -4.42 7.37 16.92
C ILE A 99 -3.14 7.10 17.73
N SER A 100 -2.73 5.83 17.77
CA SER A 100 -1.45 5.37 18.31
C SER A 100 -0.62 4.68 17.23
N PHE A 101 0.70 4.65 17.41
CA PHE A 101 1.65 4.08 16.46
C PHE A 101 2.58 3.10 17.18
N GLN A 102 2.74 1.90 16.63
CA GLN A 102 3.51 0.82 17.23
C GLN A 102 4.31 0.04 16.18
N GLU A 103 5.54 -0.34 16.52
CA GLU A 103 6.30 -1.29 15.70
C GLU A 103 5.69 -2.68 15.79
N ALA A 104 5.40 -3.31 14.66
CA ALA A 104 4.89 -4.67 14.61
C ALA A 104 5.27 -5.39 13.32
N ASP A 105 5.51 -6.69 13.44
CA ASP A 105 5.60 -7.61 12.32
C ASP A 105 4.19 -8.09 11.95
N ILE A 106 3.83 -7.95 10.67
CA ILE A 106 2.55 -8.42 10.14
C ILE A 106 2.36 -9.94 10.28
N TYR A 107 3.45 -10.71 10.32
CA TYR A 107 3.39 -12.16 10.51
C TYR A 107 3.14 -12.60 11.96
N ALA A 108 3.26 -11.67 12.91
CA ALA A 108 3.05 -11.91 14.34
C ALA A 108 2.59 -10.63 15.05
N LEU A 109 1.34 -10.23 14.81
CA LEU A 109 0.79 -9.00 15.36
C LEU A 109 0.71 -9.09 16.90
N PRO A 110 1.23 -8.11 17.65
CA PRO A 110 1.35 -8.16 19.11
C PRO A 110 0.04 -7.82 19.83
N PHE A 111 -1.08 -8.34 19.33
CA PHE A 111 -2.43 -8.12 19.83
C PHE A 111 -3.13 -9.45 20.09
N GLU A 112 -4.05 -9.45 21.04
CA GLU A 112 -4.88 -10.62 21.34
C GLU A 112 -5.87 -10.92 20.20
N ASP A 113 -6.34 -12.16 20.16
CA ASP A 113 -7.37 -12.58 19.22
C ASP A 113 -8.63 -11.73 19.38
N GLY A 114 -9.22 -11.33 18.26
CA GLY A 114 -10.48 -10.60 18.26
C GLY A 114 -10.47 -9.20 18.87
N THR A 115 -9.30 -8.57 18.94
CA THR A 115 -9.11 -7.23 19.53
C THR A 115 -9.79 -6.09 18.76
N PHE A 116 -9.82 -6.16 17.43
CA PHE A 116 -10.21 -5.03 16.57
C PHE A 116 -11.53 -5.28 15.84
N ASP A 117 -12.32 -4.22 15.70
CA ASP A 117 -13.56 -4.23 14.91
C ASP A 117 -13.25 -4.17 13.41
N VAL A 118 -12.22 -3.39 13.04
CA VAL A 118 -11.75 -3.24 11.65
C VAL A 118 -10.23 -3.46 11.61
N VAL A 119 -9.76 -4.28 10.67
CA VAL A 119 -8.33 -4.40 10.35
C VAL A 119 -8.15 -4.01 8.90
N HIS A 120 -7.27 -3.04 8.65
CA HIS A 120 -7.00 -2.49 7.33
C HIS A 120 -5.53 -2.68 6.97
N ALA A 121 -5.25 -2.92 5.68
CA ALA A 121 -3.91 -2.83 5.11
C ALA A 121 -4.01 -2.29 3.67
N SER A 122 -3.07 -1.45 3.24
CA SER A 122 -3.07 -0.93 1.87
C SER A 122 -1.66 -0.89 1.32
N MET A 123 -1.42 -1.63 0.23
CA MET A 123 -0.11 -1.75 -0.43
C MET A 123 0.96 -2.34 0.50
N VAL A 124 0.63 -3.46 1.15
CA VAL A 124 1.50 -4.14 2.13
C VAL A 124 1.78 -5.56 1.69
N LEU A 125 0.74 -6.33 1.33
CA LEU A 125 0.88 -7.75 1.00
C LEU A 125 1.67 -7.98 -0.29
N SER A 126 1.76 -6.97 -1.17
CA SER A 126 2.64 -7.02 -2.34
C SER A 126 4.13 -7.09 -1.99
N HIS A 127 4.51 -6.70 -0.76
CA HIS A 127 5.90 -6.63 -0.27
C HIS A 127 6.29 -7.79 0.66
N VAL A 128 5.36 -8.66 1.03
CA VAL A 128 5.60 -9.76 1.96
C VAL A 128 5.75 -11.07 1.18
N ASP A 129 6.60 -11.96 1.67
CA ASP A 129 6.86 -13.27 1.04
C ASP A 129 5.73 -14.29 1.29
N ASP A 130 5.00 -14.16 2.41
CA ASP A 130 3.86 -15.03 2.76
C ASP A 130 2.57 -14.23 3.02
N PRO A 131 1.89 -13.73 1.97
CA PRO A 131 0.67 -12.93 2.12
C PRO A 131 -0.47 -13.71 2.78
N VAL A 132 -0.47 -15.04 2.70
CA VAL A 132 -1.49 -15.90 3.33
C VAL A 132 -1.31 -15.91 4.84
N GLN A 133 -0.08 -16.03 5.34
CA GLN A 133 0.20 -15.94 6.78
C GLN A 133 -0.12 -14.54 7.33
N ALA A 134 0.21 -13.48 6.58
CA ALA A 134 -0.18 -12.12 6.94
C ALA A 134 -1.71 -11.97 7.07
N TYR A 135 -2.49 -12.53 6.13
CA TYR A 135 -3.95 -12.57 6.25
C TYR A 135 -4.42 -13.34 7.49
N ARG A 136 -3.80 -14.47 7.83
CA ARG A 136 -4.17 -15.23 9.04
C ARG A 136 -4.02 -14.39 10.31
N GLU A 137 -2.95 -13.61 10.42
CA GLU A 137 -2.77 -12.69 11.56
C GLU A 137 -3.78 -11.56 11.56
N MET A 138 -4.01 -10.92 10.40
CA MET A 138 -5.05 -9.89 10.27
C MET A 138 -6.42 -10.44 10.71
N LEU A 139 -6.79 -11.63 10.23
CA LEU A 139 -8.03 -12.32 10.59
C LEU A 139 -8.08 -12.71 12.06
N ARG A 140 -6.96 -13.14 12.66
CA ARG A 140 -6.88 -13.54 14.07
C ARG A 140 -7.23 -12.37 14.99
N VAL A 141 -6.63 -11.20 14.76
CA VAL A 141 -6.85 -10.01 15.60
C VAL A 141 -8.18 -9.30 15.31
N THR A 142 -8.84 -9.59 14.18
CA THR A 142 -10.22 -9.15 13.93
C THR A 142 -11.22 -9.92 14.77
N ARG A 143 -12.15 -9.21 15.43
CA ARG A 143 -13.22 -9.84 16.24
C ARG A 143 -14.10 -10.78 15.40
N PRO A 144 -14.59 -11.89 15.97
CA PRO A 144 -15.59 -12.72 15.29
C PRO A 144 -16.97 -12.05 15.29
N ASN A 145 -17.87 -12.48 14.40
CA ASN A 145 -19.30 -12.13 14.40
C ASN A 145 -19.58 -10.62 14.24
N GLY A 146 -19.03 -10.01 13.19
CA GLY A 146 -19.20 -8.60 12.85
C GLY A 146 -17.90 -7.82 12.74
N GLY A 147 -16.77 -8.50 12.63
CA GLY A 147 -15.47 -7.90 12.34
C GLY A 147 -15.27 -7.70 10.83
N LEU A 148 -14.44 -6.72 10.47
CA LEU A 148 -14.16 -6.39 9.07
C LEU A 148 -12.66 -6.40 8.81
N VAL A 149 -12.22 -7.12 7.78
CA VAL A 149 -10.87 -6.95 7.21
C VAL A 149 -11.01 -6.23 5.87
N ALA A 150 -10.21 -5.19 5.66
CA ALA A 150 -10.16 -4.42 4.43
C ALA A 150 -8.73 -4.44 3.89
N ASN A 151 -8.56 -4.82 2.63
CA ASN A 151 -7.25 -4.78 2.01
C ASN A 151 -7.29 -4.31 0.56
N ARG A 152 -6.27 -3.54 0.18
CA ARG A 152 -6.07 -3.00 -1.16
C ARG A 152 -4.64 -3.21 -1.61
N GLU A 153 -4.44 -3.74 -2.81
CA GLU A 153 -3.13 -3.95 -3.40
C GLU A 153 -3.13 -3.52 -4.88
N SER A 154 -1.99 -3.04 -5.37
CA SER A 154 -1.85 -2.74 -6.80
C SER A 154 -1.78 -4.01 -7.61
N ASP A 155 -2.37 -3.95 -8.81
CA ASP A 155 -1.97 -4.82 -9.91
C ASP A 155 -0.99 -4.04 -10.79
N LEU A 156 0.31 -4.25 -10.57
CA LEU A 156 1.36 -3.53 -11.29
C LEU A 156 1.30 -3.81 -12.78
N ARG A 157 0.65 -4.88 -13.25
CA ARG A 157 0.49 -5.19 -14.69
C ARG A 157 -0.46 -4.21 -15.38
N MET A 158 -1.31 -3.52 -14.62
CA MET A 158 -2.43 -2.72 -15.11
C MET A 158 -2.13 -1.23 -15.06
N TRP A 159 -1.03 -0.82 -15.71
CA TRP A 159 -0.78 0.59 -16.00
C TRP A 159 -1.50 0.98 -17.29
N SER A 160 -2.12 2.16 -17.27
CA SER A 160 -2.69 2.79 -18.46
C SER A 160 -2.16 4.21 -18.52
N TYR A 161 -1.63 4.65 -19.65
CA TYR A 161 -1.03 5.99 -19.74
C TYR A 161 -1.13 6.56 -21.15
N TYR A 162 -1.14 7.88 -21.21
CA TYR A 162 -1.04 8.68 -22.43
C TYR A 162 -0.12 9.90 -22.15
N PRO A 163 0.71 10.35 -23.12
CA PRO A 163 0.95 9.72 -24.42
C PRO A 163 1.68 8.37 -24.31
N PRO A 164 1.57 7.47 -25.32
CA PRO A 164 2.13 6.12 -25.27
C PRO A 164 3.65 6.12 -25.59
N LEU A 165 4.43 6.86 -24.81
CA LEU A 165 5.86 7.02 -25.02
C LEU A 165 6.59 5.68 -24.86
N PRO A 166 7.52 5.32 -25.77
CA PRO A 166 8.28 4.08 -25.68
C PRO A 166 9.04 3.92 -24.35
N GLY A 167 9.58 5.01 -23.80
CA GLY A 167 10.28 4.99 -22.51
C GLY A 167 9.35 4.66 -21.33
N LEU A 168 8.08 5.08 -21.35
CA LEU A 168 7.10 4.68 -20.33
C LEU A 168 6.78 3.18 -20.40
N ARG A 169 6.67 2.63 -21.62
CA ARG A 169 6.51 1.18 -21.81
C ARG A 169 7.69 0.43 -21.25
N ARG A 170 8.91 0.88 -21.56
CA ARG A 170 10.15 0.29 -21.04
C ARG A 170 10.20 0.37 -19.51
N ALA A 171 9.80 1.50 -18.93
CA ALA A 171 9.71 1.66 -17.48
C ALA A 171 8.76 0.67 -16.82
N HIS A 172 7.61 0.44 -17.44
CA HIS A 172 6.65 -0.56 -16.96
C HIS A 172 7.20 -1.98 -17.06
N GLU A 173 7.83 -2.36 -18.17
CA GLU A 173 8.49 -3.66 -18.36
C GLU A 173 9.58 -3.91 -17.32
N VAL A 174 10.45 -2.93 -17.09
CA VAL A 174 11.55 -3.01 -16.11
C VAL A 174 10.99 -3.11 -14.69
N LEU A 175 9.95 -2.35 -14.35
CA LEU A 175 9.28 -2.47 -13.04
C LEU A 175 8.75 -3.89 -12.82
N LEU A 176 8.04 -4.44 -13.80
CA LEU A 176 7.46 -5.78 -13.71
C LEU A 176 8.53 -6.86 -13.58
N ALA A 177 9.58 -6.80 -14.40
CA ALA A 177 10.68 -7.75 -14.35
C ALA A 177 11.43 -7.67 -13.01
N THR A 178 11.82 -6.47 -12.58
CA THR A 178 12.57 -6.27 -11.32
C THR A 178 11.77 -6.71 -10.11
N THR A 179 10.45 -6.47 -10.11
CA THR A 179 9.56 -6.92 -9.02
C THR A 179 9.50 -8.45 -8.97
N ARG A 180 9.31 -9.13 -10.11
CA ARG A 180 9.25 -10.60 -10.19
C ARG A 180 10.55 -11.26 -9.76
N GLU A 181 11.67 -10.85 -10.35
CA GLU A 181 13.01 -11.38 -10.02
C GLU A 181 13.39 -11.06 -8.57
N GLY A 182 12.80 -10.00 -8.01
CA GLY A 182 12.98 -9.62 -6.62
C GLY A 182 12.12 -10.36 -5.59
N GLY A 183 11.30 -11.33 -6.02
CA GLY A 183 10.37 -12.08 -5.15
C GLY A 183 9.08 -11.32 -4.81
N GLY A 184 8.86 -10.13 -5.37
CA GLY A 184 7.66 -9.34 -5.14
C GLY A 184 6.48 -9.77 -6.02
N ASN A 185 5.27 -9.35 -5.64
CA ASN A 185 4.05 -9.68 -6.35
C ASN A 185 3.63 -8.56 -7.31
N VAL A 186 3.71 -8.82 -8.62
CA VAL A 186 3.23 -7.86 -9.64
C VAL A 186 1.71 -7.83 -9.81
N ASP A 187 1.03 -8.86 -9.33
CA ASP A 187 -0.41 -9.10 -9.51
C ASP A 187 -1.16 -9.23 -8.18
N ALA A 188 -0.60 -8.63 -7.12
CA ALA A 188 -1.15 -8.70 -5.77
C ALA A 188 -2.62 -8.28 -5.70
N GLY A 189 -3.00 -7.20 -6.39
CA GLY A 189 -4.40 -6.76 -6.49
C GLY A 189 -5.35 -7.84 -7.03
N ALA A 190 -4.91 -8.65 -8.00
CA ALA A 190 -5.72 -9.74 -8.54
C ALA A 190 -5.75 -10.99 -7.63
N LYS A 191 -4.77 -11.14 -6.74
CA LYS A 191 -4.60 -12.32 -5.87
C LYS A 191 -5.29 -12.22 -4.52
N LEU A 192 -5.80 -11.05 -4.14
CA LEU A 192 -6.44 -10.79 -2.84
C LEU A 192 -7.46 -11.86 -2.44
N VAL A 193 -8.38 -12.21 -3.35
CA VAL A 193 -9.42 -13.22 -3.08
C VAL A 193 -8.80 -14.61 -2.87
N ALA A 194 -7.80 -14.98 -3.68
CA ALA A 194 -7.13 -16.27 -3.56
C ALA A 194 -6.39 -16.38 -2.22
N TRP A 195 -5.61 -15.36 -1.86
CA TRP A 195 -4.89 -15.31 -0.59
C TRP A 195 -5.81 -15.36 0.62
N ALA A 196 -6.93 -14.63 0.59
CA ALA A 196 -7.93 -14.70 1.66
C ALA A 196 -8.55 -16.11 1.79
N MET A 197 -8.86 -16.77 0.66
CA MET A 197 -9.39 -18.15 0.68
C MET A 197 -8.37 -19.16 1.20
N GLU A 198 -7.10 -19.05 0.82
CA GLU A 198 -6.00 -19.87 1.34
C GLU A 198 -5.72 -19.62 2.83
N ALA A 199 -6.08 -18.45 3.34
CA ALA A 199 -6.06 -18.13 4.76
C ALA A 199 -7.26 -18.72 5.53
N GLY A 200 -8.21 -19.37 4.84
CA GLY A 200 -9.36 -20.06 5.43
C GLY A 200 -10.68 -19.29 5.37
N VAL A 201 -10.75 -18.19 4.61
CA VAL A 201 -11.97 -17.39 4.46
C VAL A 201 -12.89 -18.01 3.38
N GLY A 202 -14.16 -18.24 3.73
CA GLY A 202 -15.18 -18.65 2.77
C GLY A 202 -15.47 -17.54 1.75
N LYS A 203 -15.66 -17.89 0.47
CA LYS A 203 -15.86 -16.91 -0.61
C LYS A 203 -17.06 -15.99 -0.39
N GLU A 204 -18.09 -16.49 0.28
CA GLU A 204 -19.31 -15.80 0.67
C GLU A 204 -19.08 -14.63 1.64
N ALA A 205 -17.98 -14.66 2.38
CA ALA A 205 -17.58 -13.58 3.29
C ALA A 205 -16.79 -12.47 2.57
N ILE A 206 -16.43 -12.64 1.30
CA ILE A 206 -15.52 -11.77 0.55
C ILE A 206 -16.28 -10.95 -0.49
N GLU A 207 -16.35 -9.65 -0.26
CA GLU A 207 -16.69 -8.63 -1.26
C GLU A 207 -15.40 -8.16 -1.95
N VAL A 208 -15.46 -7.97 -3.26
CA VAL A 208 -14.30 -7.56 -4.08
C VAL A 208 -14.70 -6.44 -5.03
N SER A 209 -13.86 -5.42 -5.13
CA SER A 209 -13.95 -4.33 -6.09
C SER A 209 -12.59 -4.06 -6.73
N MET A 210 -12.59 -3.16 -7.71
CA MET A 210 -11.36 -2.58 -8.24
C MET A 210 -11.45 -1.07 -8.12
N GLY A 211 -10.38 -0.49 -7.60
CA GLY A 211 -10.17 0.96 -7.54
C GLY A 211 -9.05 1.37 -8.47
N THR A 212 -9.00 2.66 -8.78
CA THR A 212 -7.92 3.23 -9.59
C THR A 212 -7.34 4.47 -8.94
N TRP A 213 -6.02 4.62 -9.03
CA TRP A 213 -5.43 5.96 -8.99
C TRP A 213 -5.36 6.52 -10.41
N MET A 214 -5.53 7.83 -10.51
CA MET A 214 -5.34 8.59 -11.74
C MET A 214 -4.42 9.77 -11.42
N TYR A 215 -3.42 9.97 -12.26
CA TYR A 215 -2.57 11.16 -12.25
C TYR A 215 -2.82 11.93 -13.55
N SER A 216 -3.44 13.09 -13.47
CA SER A 216 -3.84 13.87 -14.66
C SER A 216 -3.79 15.38 -14.47
N SER A 217 -4.03 15.88 -13.24
CA SER A 217 -3.87 17.31 -12.96
C SER A 217 -2.40 17.73 -13.07
N VAL A 218 -2.14 19.03 -13.19
CA VAL A 218 -0.78 19.57 -13.24
C VAL A 218 0.01 19.17 -11.99
N GLU A 219 -0.62 19.24 -10.82
CA GLU A 219 -0.03 18.88 -9.54
C GLU A 219 0.25 17.37 -9.43
N GLU A 220 -0.69 16.54 -9.87
CA GLU A 220 -0.55 15.08 -9.88
C GLU A 220 0.53 14.62 -10.85
N ARG A 221 0.54 15.18 -12.06
CA ARG A 221 1.57 14.89 -13.07
C ARG A 221 2.95 15.29 -12.58
N ARG A 222 3.08 16.46 -11.96
CA ARG A 222 4.34 16.91 -11.36
C ARG A 222 4.81 15.95 -10.27
N MET A 223 3.95 15.65 -9.31
CA MET A 223 4.30 14.77 -8.17
C MET A 223 4.68 13.36 -8.64
N TRP A 224 3.89 12.76 -9.53
CA TRP A 224 4.13 11.41 -10.02
C TRP A 224 5.32 11.34 -10.98
N GLY A 225 5.44 12.30 -11.89
CA GLY A 225 6.55 12.42 -12.82
C GLY A 225 7.88 12.60 -12.09
N ASP A 226 7.97 13.55 -11.15
CA ASP A 226 9.18 13.77 -10.35
C ASP A 226 9.57 12.49 -9.58
N THR A 227 8.59 11.76 -9.03
CA THR A 227 8.80 10.48 -8.34
C THR A 227 9.38 9.41 -9.27
N MET A 228 8.86 9.31 -10.49
CA MET A 228 9.30 8.31 -11.46
C MET A 228 10.65 8.63 -12.10
N VAL A 229 10.90 9.90 -12.42
CA VAL A 229 12.22 10.37 -12.86
C VAL A 229 13.28 10.06 -11.81
N GLU A 230 12.99 10.34 -10.53
CA GLU A 230 13.90 10.04 -9.44
C GLU A 230 14.21 8.54 -9.33
N ARG A 231 13.18 7.69 -9.41
CA ARG A 231 13.35 6.22 -9.40
C ARG A 231 14.16 5.71 -10.59
N CYS A 232 14.09 6.36 -11.75
CA CYS A 232 14.93 6.01 -12.90
C CYS A 232 16.39 6.43 -12.70
N ARG A 233 16.64 7.52 -11.96
CA ARG A 233 17.99 8.06 -11.75
C ARG A 233 18.71 7.45 -10.56
N ARG A 234 17.99 7.02 -9.52
CA ARG A 234 18.58 6.48 -8.29
C ARG A 234 17.62 5.58 -7.51
N GLY A 235 18.17 4.83 -6.55
CA GLY A 235 17.42 4.02 -5.60
C GLY A 235 17.49 2.52 -5.87
N GLY A 236 17.12 1.73 -4.85
CA GLY A 236 17.35 0.28 -4.84
C GLY A 236 16.68 -0.49 -5.99
N GLY A 237 15.53 -0.01 -6.50
CA GLY A 237 14.87 -0.64 -7.66
C GLY A 237 15.72 -0.54 -8.94
N ARG A 238 16.35 0.61 -9.17
CA ARG A 238 17.28 0.82 -10.29
C ARG A 238 18.54 -0.02 -10.13
N GLU A 239 19.15 0.03 -8.95
CA GLU A 239 20.39 -0.71 -8.65
C GLU A 239 20.19 -2.22 -8.87
N LYS A 240 19.07 -2.76 -8.37
CA LYS A 240 18.69 -4.17 -8.55
C LYS A 240 18.48 -4.54 -10.02
N ALA A 241 17.80 -3.68 -10.79
CA ALA A 241 17.57 -3.93 -12.21
C ALA A 241 18.88 -3.94 -13.03
N LEU A 242 19.84 -3.08 -12.68
CA LEU A 242 21.18 -3.06 -13.29
C LEU A 242 21.97 -4.30 -12.90
N GLU A 243 21.99 -4.66 -11.62
CA GLU A 243 22.69 -5.85 -11.10
C GLU A 243 22.18 -7.15 -11.77
N MET A 244 20.86 -7.25 -11.96
CA MET A 244 20.22 -8.39 -12.61
C MET A 244 20.31 -8.36 -14.14
N GLY A 245 20.85 -7.29 -14.75
CA GLY A 245 20.92 -7.13 -16.20
C GLY A 245 19.55 -6.97 -16.88
N ILE A 246 18.51 -6.58 -16.14
CA ILE A 246 17.15 -6.36 -16.66
C ILE A 246 17.07 -5.09 -17.51
N ALA A 247 17.85 -4.08 -17.13
CA ALA A 247 17.94 -2.79 -17.79
C ALA A 247 19.38 -2.30 -17.82
N THR A 248 19.67 -1.39 -18.75
CA THR A 248 20.96 -0.73 -18.89
C THR A 248 20.89 0.72 -18.40
N GLU A 249 22.05 1.36 -18.25
CA GLU A 249 22.12 2.80 -18.00
C GLU A 249 21.38 3.62 -19.08
N ALA A 250 21.49 3.20 -20.34
CA ALA A 250 20.79 3.86 -21.45
C ALA A 250 19.26 3.68 -21.37
N ASP A 251 18.78 2.51 -20.92
CA ASP A 251 17.35 2.32 -20.64
C ASP A 251 16.89 3.32 -19.57
N PHE A 252 17.62 3.45 -18.46
CA PHE A 252 17.24 4.33 -17.35
C PHE A 252 17.19 5.81 -17.73
N GLU A 253 18.14 6.28 -18.55
CA GLU A 253 18.08 7.65 -19.06
C GLU A 253 16.86 7.86 -19.95
N SER A 254 16.61 6.95 -20.91
CA SER A 254 15.45 7.05 -21.81
C SER A 254 14.12 6.98 -21.05
N MET A 255 14.02 6.16 -20.01
CA MET A 255 12.86 6.08 -19.14
C MET A 255 12.65 7.38 -18.36
N ALA A 256 13.72 7.99 -17.82
CA ALA A 256 13.65 9.26 -17.11
C ALA A 256 13.20 10.41 -18.03
N GLU A 257 13.74 10.48 -19.25
CA GLU A 257 13.32 11.46 -20.26
C GLU A 257 11.84 11.31 -20.60
N ALA A 258 11.35 10.07 -20.80
CA ALA A 258 9.94 9.83 -21.10
C ALA A 258 9.00 10.22 -19.95
N TRP A 259 9.40 10.01 -18.69
CA TRP A 259 8.63 10.50 -17.55
C TRP A 259 8.59 12.02 -17.46
N ALA A 260 9.70 12.69 -17.76
CA ALA A 260 9.76 14.15 -17.82
C ALA A 260 8.89 14.72 -18.97
N GLU A 261 8.89 14.06 -20.13
CA GLU A 261 8.03 14.40 -21.26
C GLU A 261 6.54 14.21 -20.91
N TRP A 262 6.18 13.06 -20.33
CA TRP A 262 4.82 12.79 -19.85
C TRP A 262 4.36 13.83 -18.83
N GLN A 263 5.23 14.19 -17.89
CA GLN A 263 4.93 15.21 -16.88
C GLN A 263 4.64 16.57 -17.51
N ALA A 264 5.33 16.93 -18.60
CA ALA A 264 5.14 18.21 -19.29
C ALA A 264 3.91 18.25 -20.21
N ALA A 265 3.49 17.10 -20.77
CA ALA A 265 2.40 17.04 -21.75
C ALA A 265 1.03 17.37 -21.14
N GLU A 266 0.34 18.37 -21.68
CA GLU A 266 -0.90 18.91 -21.11
C GLU A 266 -2.04 17.89 -20.99
N ASP A 267 -2.12 16.97 -21.96
CA ASP A 267 -3.12 15.91 -22.08
C ASP A 267 -2.67 14.57 -21.50
N ALA A 268 -1.53 14.55 -20.80
CA ALA A 268 -1.02 13.34 -20.21
C ALA A 268 -1.88 12.82 -19.05
N CYS A 269 -2.00 11.50 -18.98
CA CYS A 269 -2.64 10.82 -17.86
C CYS A 269 -1.93 9.50 -17.56
N HIS A 270 -2.02 9.05 -16.31
CA HIS A 270 -1.51 7.76 -15.88
C HIS A 270 -2.45 7.14 -14.84
N GLY A 271 -3.07 6.03 -15.20
CA GLY A 271 -3.91 5.21 -14.35
C GLY A 271 -3.17 4.00 -13.79
N MET A 272 -3.44 3.67 -12.53
CA MET A 272 -3.00 2.43 -11.88
C MET A 272 -4.20 1.74 -11.27
N MET A 273 -4.37 0.45 -11.55
CA MET A 273 -5.47 -0.35 -11.02
C MET A 273 -5.07 -1.08 -9.74
N HIS A 274 -6.04 -1.19 -8.83
CA HIS A 274 -5.87 -1.83 -7.53
C HIS A 274 -7.03 -2.78 -7.29
N GLY A 275 -6.73 -3.97 -6.80
CA GLY A 275 -7.74 -4.84 -6.22
C GLY A 275 -8.07 -4.35 -4.82
N GLU A 276 -9.34 -4.47 -4.44
CA GLU A 276 -9.87 -4.07 -3.14
C GLU A 276 -10.77 -5.19 -2.64
N ILE A 277 -10.62 -5.56 -1.36
CA ILE A 277 -11.48 -6.56 -0.73
C ILE A 277 -12.00 -6.09 0.62
N LEU A 278 -13.21 -6.52 0.94
CA LEU A 278 -13.79 -6.48 2.27
C LEU A 278 -14.15 -7.91 2.68
N ILE A 279 -13.64 -8.35 3.82
CA ILE A 279 -13.94 -9.65 4.42
C ILE A 279 -14.75 -9.44 5.69
N ARG A 280 -15.93 -10.06 5.77
CA ARG A 280 -16.80 -10.01 6.96
C ARG A 280 -16.59 -11.29 7.78
N LYS A 281 -16.11 -11.14 9.02
CA LYS A 281 -15.85 -12.23 9.97
C LYS A 281 -17.00 -12.39 10.97
#